data_AF-A0A381VV86-F1
#
_entry.id   AF-A0A381VV86-F1
#
_cell.length_a   1.000
_cell.length_b   1.000
_cell.length_c   1.000
_cell.angle_alpha   90.00
_cell.angle_beta   90.00
_cell.angle_gamma   90.00
#
_symmetry.space_group_name_H-M   'P 1'
#
loop_
_entity.id
_entity.type
_entity.pdbx_description
1 polymer ?
#
loop_
_entity_poly.entity_id
_entity_poly.type
_entity_poly.pdbx_seq_one_letter_code
_entity_poly.pdbx_strand_id
1 'polypeptide(L)'
;VADSLTGNVVWLVAGTGLLGLAADRFVVGAVRVAARLQVSTVVAGALIIGCGTSAPEMVVSVLAVVRQGSEGMSLAVGNIVGSNVANLSLVLAIPVLIWGGLSVERGTGRQALLSLAGVAAFALLAAFSRPRLWTGLLLVALLVVALRLVVLLGEGFAGQGSTMRGGRPVMDWVWTLLGLVGTIAAAHVVVESSIEIGAELGWTGGFVGFTLVAVGTSLPELVTAAVAARRHQWG
;
A
#
# COMPACT_ATOMS: atom_id res chain seq x y z
N VAL A 1 26.65 -19.25 0.90
CA VAL A 1 25.27 -19.52 1.38
C VAL A 1 24.96 -18.65 2.60
N ALA A 2 25.65 -18.77 3.74
CA ALA A 2 25.36 -17.88 4.89
C ALA A 2 25.68 -16.39 4.63
N ASP A 3 26.77 -16.10 3.92
CA ASP A 3 27.16 -14.72 3.58
C ASP A 3 26.23 -14.08 2.52
N SER A 4 25.69 -14.88 1.59
CA SER A 4 24.72 -14.42 0.59
C SER A 4 23.35 -14.15 1.22
N LEU A 5 22.88 -15.05 2.10
CA LEU A 5 21.63 -14.86 2.84
C LEU A 5 21.66 -13.58 3.67
N THR A 6 22.75 -13.38 4.42
CA THR A 6 22.90 -12.22 5.32
C THR A 6 22.90 -10.93 4.52
N GLY A 7 23.61 -10.90 3.37
CA GLY A 7 23.59 -9.77 2.45
C GLY A 7 22.18 -9.44 1.96
N ASN A 8 21.42 -10.45 1.55
CA ASN A 8 20.06 -10.27 1.05
C ASN A 8 19.07 -9.83 2.12
N VAL A 9 19.21 -10.31 3.35
CA VAL A 9 18.41 -9.81 4.48
C VAL A 9 18.70 -8.34 4.75
N VAL A 10 19.97 -7.92 4.70
CA VAL A 10 20.34 -6.50 4.86
C VAL A 10 19.74 -5.65 3.75
N TRP A 11 19.84 -6.10 2.48
CA TRP A 11 19.24 -5.41 1.34
C TRP A 11 17.73 -5.35 1.41
N LEU A 12 17.08 -6.42 1.86
CA LEU A 12 15.63 -6.44 2.07
C LEU A 12 15.23 -5.39 3.10
N VAL A 13 15.85 -5.37 4.29
CA VAL A 13 15.54 -4.40 5.35
C VAL A 13 15.80 -2.96 4.89
N ALA A 14 16.94 -2.71 4.25
CA ALA A 14 17.30 -1.38 3.74
C ALA A 14 16.34 -0.94 2.62
N GLY A 15 16.04 -1.85 1.68
CA GLY A 15 15.12 -1.63 0.57
C GLY A 15 13.71 -1.34 1.05
N THR A 16 13.21 -2.10 2.01
CA THR A 16 11.89 -1.86 2.63
C THR A 16 11.83 -0.52 3.35
N GLY A 17 12.86 -0.16 4.12
CA GLY A 17 12.94 1.16 4.76
C GLY A 17 12.93 2.30 3.75
N LEU A 18 13.72 2.18 2.68
CA LEU A 18 13.76 3.17 1.60
C LEU A 18 12.42 3.23 0.85
N LEU A 19 11.76 2.09 0.64
CA LEU A 19 10.47 2.00 -0.03
C LEU A 19 9.40 2.78 0.73
N GLY A 20 9.33 2.59 2.05
CA GLY A 20 8.42 3.35 2.91
C GLY A 20 8.68 4.85 2.89
N LEU A 21 9.95 5.26 3.00
CA LEU A 21 10.35 6.67 2.94
C LEU A 21 10.02 7.30 1.59
N ALA A 22 10.29 6.60 0.49
CA ALA A 22 10.02 7.10 -0.86
C ALA A 22 8.52 7.22 -1.14
N ALA A 23 7.73 6.24 -0.69
CA ALA A 23 6.27 6.27 -0.78
C ALA A 23 5.68 7.43 0.03
N ASP A 24 6.12 7.65 1.27
CA ASP A 24 5.68 8.80 2.07
C ASP A 24 5.96 10.14 1.36
N ARG A 25 7.16 10.30 0.78
CA ARG A 25 7.50 11.50 0.01
C ARG A 25 6.66 11.65 -1.26
N PHE A 26 6.35 10.55 -1.93
CA PHE A 26 5.43 10.54 -3.06
C PHE A 26 4.03 11.01 -2.64
N VAL A 27 3.47 10.46 -1.56
CA VAL A 27 2.13 10.84 -1.06
C VAL A 27 2.08 12.31 -0.67
N VAL A 28 3.05 12.78 0.13
CA VAL A 28 3.13 14.18 0.56
C VAL A 28 3.23 15.13 -0.64
N GLY A 29 4.08 14.81 -1.62
CA GLY A 29 4.20 15.59 -2.85
C GLY A 29 2.88 15.62 -3.65
N ALA A 30 2.27 14.45 -3.85
CA ALA A 30 1.05 14.30 -4.61
C ALA A 30 -0.14 15.06 -3.98
N VAL A 31 -0.26 15.03 -2.64
CA VAL A 31 -1.27 15.80 -1.91
C VAL A 31 -1.07 17.31 -2.12
N ARG A 32 0.18 17.80 -2.06
CA ARG A 32 0.48 19.23 -2.32
C ARG A 32 0.17 19.65 -3.76
N VAL A 33 0.51 18.80 -4.72
CA VAL A 33 0.17 19.03 -6.14
C VAL A 33 -1.34 19.11 -6.31
N ALA A 34 -2.10 18.17 -5.72
CA ALA A 34 -3.56 18.17 -5.80
C ALA A 34 -4.21 19.40 -5.15
N ALA A 35 -3.68 19.85 -4.01
CA ALA A 35 -4.12 21.09 -3.37
C ALA A 35 -3.93 22.32 -4.27
N ARG A 36 -2.84 22.38 -5.05
CA ARG A 36 -2.59 23.47 -6.02
C ARG A 36 -3.53 23.40 -7.22
N LEU A 37 -3.91 22.19 -7.63
CA LEU A 37 -4.88 21.95 -8.70
C LEU A 37 -6.35 22.12 -8.23
N GLN A 38 -6.57 22.57 -6.98
CA GLN A 38 -7.88 22.75 -6.37
C GLN A 38 -8.74 21.47 -6.38
N VAL A 39 -8.10 20.30 -6.31
CA VAL A 39 -8.79 19.02 -6.13
C VAL A 39 -9.41 18.99 -4.72
N SER A 40 -10.62 18.47 -4.60
CA SER A 40 -11.30 18.40 -3.31
C SER A 40 -10.52 17.52 -2.33
N THR A 41 -10.56 17.88 -1.05
CA THR A 41 -9.83 17.21 0.02
C THR A 41 -10.29 15.77 0.22
N VAL A 42 -11.59 15.54 0.00
CA VAL A 42 -12.20 14.20 -0.01
C VAL A 42 -11.59 13.33 -1.12
N VAL A 43 -11.42 13.88 -2.32
CA VAL A 43 -10.82 13.14 -3.45
C VAL A 43 -9.32 12.95 -3.22
N ALA A 44 -8.61 13.96 -2.73
CA ALA A 44 -7.19 13.83 -2.38
C ALA A 44 -6.98 12.77 -1.29
N GLY A 45 -7.81 12.73 -0.25
CA GLY A 45 -7.77 11.72 0.81
C GLY A 45 -8.10 10.31 0.28
N ALA A 46 -9.22 10.16 -0.41
CA ALA A 46 -9.65 8.85 -0.90
C ALA A 46 -8.74 8.27 -1.99
N LEU A 47 -8.23 9.12 -2.90
CA LEU A 47 -7.44 8.67 -4.05
C LEU A 47 -5.94 8.77 -3.81
N ILE A 48 -5.43 9.92 -3.36
CA ILE A 48 -3.98 10.15 -3.30
C ILE A 48 -3.40 9.52 -2.05
N ILE A 49 -4.04 9.73 -0.89
CA ILE A 49 -3.59 9.08 0.34
C ILE A 49 -3.87 7.58 0.24
N GLY A 50 -5.12 7.19 -0.09
CA GLY A 50 -5.52 5.79 -0.22
C GLY A 50 -4.71 4.97 -1.23
N CYS A 51 -4.52 5.44 -2.47
CA CYS A 51 -3.69 4.72 -3.44
C CYS A 51 -2.19 4.95 -3.21
N GLY A 52 -1.81 6.06 -2.58
CA GLY A 52 -0.42 6.41 -2.32
C GLY A 52 0.23 5.55 -1.25
N THR A 53 -0.51 5.19 -0.19
CA THR A 53 -0.05 4.24 0.82
C THR A 53 0.04 2.82 0.25
N SER A 54 -0.83 2.45 -0.70
CA SER A 54 -0.73 1.17 -1.42
C SER A 54 0.24 1.18 -2.62
N ALA A 55 0.98 2.27 -2.83
CA ALA A 55 1.93 2.38 -3.92
C ALA A 55 3.11 1.39 -3.79
N PRO A 56 3.73 1.16 -2.60
CA PRO A 56 4.72 0.11 -2.38
C PRO A 56 4.25 -1.25 -2.88
N GLU A 57 3.07 -1.69 -2.46
CA GLU A 57 2.48 -2.98 -2.81
C GLU A 57 2.24 -3.08 -4.30
N MET A 58 1.70 -2.02 -4.91
CA MET A 58 1.43 -1.97 -6.34
C MET A 58 2.74 -2.06 -7.14
N VAL A 59 3.73 -1.25 -6.81
CA VAL A 59 5.01 -1.19 -7.53
C VAL A 59 5.75 -2.52 -7.39
N VAL A 60 5.81 -3.08 -6.19
CA VAL A 60 6.44 -4.38 -5.93
C VAL A 60 5.73 -5.51 -6.69
N SER A 61 4.40 -5.56 -6.67
CA SER A 61 3.62 -6.58 -7.38
C SER A 61 3.78 -6.48 -8.90
N VAL A 62 3.71 -5.28 -9.46
CA VAL A 62 3.94 -5.04 -10.89
C VAL A 62 5.36 -5.45 -11.27
N LEU A 63 6.34 -5.04 -10.48
CA LEU A 63 7.74 -5.31 -10.77
C LEU A 63 8.08 -6.79 -10.71
N ALA A 64 7.51 -7.52 -9.74
CA ALA A 64 7.65 -8.97 -9.65
C ALA A 64 7.20 -9.66 -10.94
N VAL A 65 6.02 -9.29 -11.46
CA VAL A 65 5.49 -9.84 -12.71
C VAL A 65 6.33 -9.43 -13.92
N VAL A 66 6.76 -8.17 -14.00
CA VAL A 66 7.60 -7.68 -15.11
C VAL A 66 8.95 -8.39 -15.14
N ARG A 67 9.52 -8.72 -13.98
CA ARG A 67 10.86 -9.35 -13.86
C ARG A 67 10.84 -10.86 -13.98
N GLN A 68 9.84 -11.54 -13.39
CA GLN A 68 9.79 -12.99 -13.30
C GLN A 68 8.68 -13.64 -14.15
N GLY A 69 7.90 -12.85 -14.88
CA GLY A 69 6.80 -13.36 -15.69
C GLY A 69 5.76 -14.11 -14.85
N SER A 70 5.50 -15.37 -15.20
CA SER A 70 4.47 -16.20 -14.54
C SER A 70 4.80 -16.54 -13.10
N GLU A 71 6.09 -16.70 -12.74
CA GLU A 71 6.48 -16.98 -11.35
C GLU A 71 6.23 -15.76 -10.46
N GLY A 72 6.49 -14.57 -11.00
CA GLY A 72 6.22 -13.29 -10.33
C GLY A 72 4.75 -13.03 -10.06
N MET A 73 3.83 -13.66 -10.81
CA MET A 73 2.39 -13.59 -10.52
C MET A 73 2.07 -14.22 -9.17
N SER A 74 2.71 -15.34 -8.81
CA SER A 74 2.49 -15.96 -7.50
C SER A 74 2.95 -15.04 -6.37
N LEU A 75 4.10 -14.38 -6.54
CA LEU A 75 4.64 -13.41 -5.59
C LEU A 75 3.75 -12.16 -5.48
N ALA A 76 3.27 -11.63 -6.60
CA ALA A 76 2.37 -10.49 -6.64
C ALA A 76 1.03 -10.78 -5.94
N VAL A 77 0.40 -11.92 -6.22
CA VAL A 77 -0.83 -12.34 -5.54
C VAL A 77 -0.57 -12.57 -4.06
N GLY A 78 0.54 -13.24 -3.72
CA GLY A 78 0.99 -13.42 -2.34
C GLY A 78 1.11 -12.10 -1.62
N ASN A 79 1.77 -11.10 -2.22
CA ASN A 79 1.95 -9.77 -1.67
C ASN A 79 0.61 -9.05 -1.42
N ILE A 80 -0.30 -9.06 -2.38
CA ILE A 80 -1.63 -8.43 -2.25
C ILE A 80 -2.43 -9.06 -1.10
N VAL A 81 -2.50 -10.39 -1.07
CA VAL A 81 -3.24 -11.12 -0.04
C VAL A 81 -2.58 -10.95 1.33
N GLY A 82 -1.26 -11.10 1.38
CA GLY A 82 -0.46 -10.94 2.60
C GLY A 82 -0.56 -9.54 3.18
N SER A 83 -0.49 -8.49 2.36
CA SER A 83 -0.56 -7.10 2.83
C SER A 83 -1.94 -6.78 3.40
N ASN A 84 -3.02 -7.30 2.79
CA ASN A 84 -4.37 -7.17 3.37
C ASN A 84 -4.48 -7.91 4.71
N VAL A 85 -3.92 -9.11 4.82
CA VAL A 85 -3.87 -9.86 6.08
C VAL A 85 -3.05 -9.10 7.13
N ALA A 86 -1.86 -8.61 6.77
CA ALA A 86 -0.99 -7.84 7.66
C ALA A 86 -1.65 -6.53 8.11
N ASN A 87 -2.35 -5.82 7.23
CA ASN A 87 -3.05 -4.59 7.57
C ASN A 87 -4.18 -4.85 8.58
N LEU A 88 -4.96 -5.90 8.38
CA LEU A 88 -6.07 -6.23 9.29
C LEU A 88 -5.61 -6.87 10.61
N SER A 89 -4.51 -7.64 10.60
CA SER A 89 -4.06 -8.43 11.75
C SER A 89 -2.90 -7.82 12.53
N LEU A 90 -1.99 -7.09 11.87
CA LEU A 90 -0.81 -6.48 12.50
C LEU A 90 -0.98 -4.98 12.64
N VAL A 91 -1.24 -4.27 11.53
CA VAL A 91 -1.34 -2.80 11.54
C VAL A 91 -2.48 -2.32 12.42
N LEU A 92 -3.63 -2.99 12.38
CA LEU A 92 -4.75 -2.64 13.26
C LEU A 92 -4.56 -3.16 14.69
N ALA A 93 -4.11 -4.41 14.86
CA ALA A 93 -4.10 -5.04 16.19
C ALA A 93 -2.97 -4.53 17.09
N ILE A 94 -1.75 -4.33 16.56
CA ILE A 94 -0.59 -3.93 17.37
C ILE A 94 -0.84 -2.60 18.09
N PRO A 95 -1.32 -1.53 17.44
CA PRO A 95 -1.60 -0.28 18.13
C PRO A 95 -2.70 -0.40 19.20
N VAL A 96 -3.73 -1.21 18.95
CA VAL A 96 -4.80 -1.48 19.93
C VAL A 96 -4.26 -2.22 21.15
N LEU A 97 -3.44 -3.25 20.94
CA LEU A 97 -2.85 -4.05 22.01
C LEU A 97 -1.89 -3.24 22.88
N ILE A 98 -1.15 -2.29 22.29
CA ILE A 98 -0.17 -1.47 23.03
C ILE A 98 -0.83 -0.27 23.73
N TRP A 99 -1.77 0.44 23.08
CA TRP A 99 -2.32 1.71 23.57
C TRP A 99 -3.79 1.69 24.00
N GLY A 100 -4.48 0.54 23.90
CA GLY A 100 -5.72 0.29 24.64
C GLY A 100 -7.03 0.76 23.99
N GLY A 101 -7.03 1.18 22.72
CA GLY A 101 -8.29 1.31 21.95
C GLY A 101 -8.25 2.31 20.80
N LEU A 102 -9.01 2.02 19.73
CA LEU A 102 -9.24 2.92 18.59
C LEU A 102 -10.64 3.52 18.71
N SER A 103 -10.76 4.86 18.62
CA SER A 103 -12.09 5.46 18.44
C SER A 103 -12.50 5.33 16.97
N VAL A 104 -13.56 4.57 16.72
CA VAL A 104 -14.09 4.35 15.36
C VAL A 104 -14.93 5.55 14.94
N GLU A 105 -14.53 6.24 13.88
CA GLU A 105 -15.31 7.36 13.33
C GLU A 105 -16.65 6.89 12.74
N ARG A 106 -17.64 7.79 12.73
CA ARG A 106 -18.93 7.55 12.06
C ARG A 106 -18.68 7.34 10.56
N GLY A 107 -19.21 6.24 10.02
CA GLY A 107 -19.04 5.86 8.62
C GLY A 107 -18.02 4.74 8.39
N THR A 108 -17.11 4.49 9.33
CA THR A 108 -16.10 3.41 9.22
C THR A 108 -16.74 2.04 8.98
N GLY A 109 -17.86 1.73 9.64
CA GLY A 109 -18.57 0.46 9.43
C GLY A 109 -19.10 0.27 8.01
N ARG A 110 -19.59 1.34 7.38
CA ARG A 110 -20.03 1.30 5.97
C ARG A 110 -18.85 1.14 5.03
N GLN A 111 -17.74 1.82 5.31
CA GLN A 111 -16.49 1.67 4.54
C GLN A 111 -15.90 0.26 4.68
N ALA A 112 -15.92 -0.32 5.88
CA ALA A 112 -15.50 -1.69 6.12
C ALA A 112 -16.38 -2.69 5.34
N LEU A 113 -17.70 -2.46 5.26
CA LEU A 113 -18.60 -3.29 4.46
C LEU A 113 -18.31 -3.17 2.95
N LEU A 114 -18.02 -1.97 2.45
CA LEU A 114 -17.59 -1.77 1.05
C LEU A 114 -16.26 -2.45 0.77
N SER A 115 -15.30 -2.38 1.71
CA SER A 115 -14.02 -3.10 1.62
C SER A 115 -14.24 -4.61 1.61
N LEU A 116 -15.12 -5.13 2.48
CA LEU A 116 -15.47 -6.55 2.51
C LEU A 116 -16.07 -7.00 1.18
N ALA A 117 -16.96 -6.20 0.58
CA ALA A 117 -17.53 -6.49 -0.73
C ALA A 117 -16.44 -6.53 -1.83
N GLY A 118 -15.48 -5.59 -1.80
CA GLY A 118 -14.34 -5.59 -2.71
C GLY A 118 -13.44 -6.82 -2.56
N VAL A 119 -13.09 -7.19 -1.32
CA VAL A 119 -12.29 -8.39 -1.02
C VAL A 119 -13.04 -9.66 -1.42
N ALA A 120 -14.35 -9.75 -1.16
CA ALA A 120 -15.17 -10.87 -1.57
C ALA A 120 -15.25 -10.99 -3.10
N ALA A 121 -15.42 -9.88 -3.81
CA ALA A 121 -15.41 -9.87 -5.27
C ALA A 121 -14.05 -10.34 -5.83
N PHE A 122 -12.94 -9.85 -5.26
CA PHE A 122 -11.60 -10.34 -5.61
C PHE A 122 -11.44 -11.84 -5.35
N ALA A 123 -11.84 -12.32 -4.17
CA ALA A 123 -11.76 -13.74 -3.81
C ALA A 123 -12.57 -14.63 -4.75
N LEU A 124 -13.79 -14.23 -5.10
CA LEU A 124 -14.63 -14.95 -6.07
C LEU A 124 -13.96 -14.98 -7.45
N LEU A 125 -13.46 -13.85 -7.94
CA LEU A 125 -12.77 -13.80 -9.23
C LEU A 125 -11.51 -14.69 -9.23
N ALA A 126 -10.74 -14.66 -8.14
CA ALA A 126 -9.55 -15.49 -7.99
C ALA A 126 -9.87 -17.00 -7.88
N ALA A 127 -11.01 -17.36 -7.28
CA ALA A 127 -11.43 -18.76 -7.12
C ALA A 127 -11.91 -19.40 -8.43
N PHE A 128 -12.58 -18.64 -9.29
CA PHE A 128 -13.24 -19.17 -10.48
C PHE A 128 -12.53 -18.84 -11.80
N SER A 129 -11.60 -17.89 -11.82
CA SER A 129 -10.97 -17.40 -13.05
C SER A 129 -9.45 -17.43 -12.98
N ARG A 130 -8.80 -17.87 -14.07
CA ARG A 130 -7.42 -17.42 -14.33
C ARG A 130 -7.48 -15.93 -14.64
N PRO A 131 -6.63 -15.08 -14.03
CA PRO A 131 -6.67 -13.64 -14.29
C PRO A 131 -6.50 -13.38 -15.78
N ARG A 132 -7.47 -12.67 -16.37
CA ARG A 132 -7.51 -12.23 -17.77
C ARG A 132 -7.66 -10.71 -17.81
N LEU A 133 -7.47 -10.10 -18.97
CA LEU A 133 -7.67 -8.66 -19.15
C LEU A 133 -9.04 -8.20 -18.60
N TRP A 134 -10.11 -8.93 -18.91
CA TRP A 134 -11.46 -8.60 -18.44
C TRP A 134 -11.65 -8.66 -16.93
N THR A 135 -10.97 -9.58 -16.23
CA THR A 135 -11.03 -9.62 -14.75
C THR A 135 -10.32 -8.40 -14.17
N GLY A 136 -9.22 -7.96 -14.77
CA GLY A 136 -8.55 -6.71 -14.39
C GLY A 136 -9.42 -5.47 -14.64
N LEU A 137 -10.04 -5.37 -15.83
CA LEU A 137 -10.96 -4.27 -16.15
C LEU A 137 -12.17 -4.23 -15.21
N LEU A 138 -12.71 -5.39 -14.85
CA LEU A 138 -13.81 -5.50 -13.88
C LEU A 138 -13.38 -4.99 -12.49
N LEU A 139 -12.19 -5.38 -12.00
CA LEU A 139 -11.66 -4.90 -10.72
C LEU A 139 -11.43 -3.39 -10.72
N VAL A 140 -10.92 -2.82 -11.82
CA VAL A 140 -10.79 -1.37 -11.98
C VAL A 140 -12.15 -0.68 -12.00
N ALA A 141 -13.14 -1.24 -12.69
CA ALA A 141 -14.50 -0.71 -12.70
C ALA A 141 -15.12 -0.72 -11.29
N LEU A 142 -14.95 -1.83 -10.54
CA LEU A 142 -15.38 -1.94 -9.15
C LEU A 142 -14.69 -0.91 -8.24
N LEU A 143 -13.39 -0.69 -8.42
CA LEU A 143 -12.64 0.35 -7.70
C LEU A 143 -13.22 1.74 -7.96
N VAL A 144 -13.48 2.09 -9.23
CA VAL A 144 -14.08 3.38 -9.59
C VAL A 144 -15.47 3.55 -8.99
N VAL A 145 -16.30 2.50 -9.02
CA VAL A 145 -17.63 2.51 -8.39
C VAL A 145 -17.52 2.69 -6.88
N ALA A 146 -16.62 1.96 -6.22
CA ALA A 146 -16.40 2.08 -4.78
C ALA A 146 -15.96 3.50 -4.39
N LEU A 147 -14.99 4.08 -5.12
CA LEU A 147 -14.55 5.46 -4.90
C LEU A 147 -15.68 6.47 -5.12
N ARG A 148 -16.49 6.29 -6.17
CA ARG A 148 -17.67 7.15 -6.41
C ARG A 148 -18.69 7.05 -5.29
N LEU A 149 -18.99 5.85 -4.80
CA LEU A 149 -19.89 5.65 -3.66
C LEU A 149 -19.35 6.32 -2.40
N VAL A 150 -18.07 6.17 -2.10
CA VAL A 150 -17.43 6.84 -0.96
C VAL A 150 -17.57 8.37 -1.06
N VAL A 151 -17.30 8.95 -2.23
CA VAL A 151 -17.42 10.40 -2.46
C VAL A 151 -18.87 10.87 -2.35
N LEU A 152 -19.84 10.14 -2.92
CA LEU A 152 -21.26 10.52 -2.90
C LEU A 152 -21.89 10.36 -1.53
N LEU A 153 -21.46 9.35 -0.76
CA LEU A 153 -22.00 9.07 0.57
C LEU A 153 -21.40 9.97 1.65
N GLY A 154 -20.42 10.84 1.32
CA GLY A 154 -20.07 12.06 2.05
C GLY A 154 -19.58 11.95 3.49
N GLU A 155 -19.49 10.74 4.07
CA GLU A 155 -19.11 10.55 5.47
C GLU A 155 -17.75 9.84 5.56
N GLY A 156 -16.79 10.51 6.22
CA GLY A 156 -15.53 9.90 6.65
C GLY A 156 -14.24 10.31 5.92
N PHE A 157 -14.27 11.30 5.02
CA PHE A 157 -13.04 11.90 4.45
C PHE A 157 -12.99 13.42 4.66
N ALA A 158 -13.63 13.91 5.72
CA ALA A 158 -13.52 15.30 6.16
C ALA A 158 -12.29 15.48 7.09
N GLY A 159 -11.14 14.97 6.66
CA GLY A 159 -9.85 15.09 7.38
C GLY A 159 -8.94 16.08 6.68
N GLN A 160 -8.81 17.27 7.27
CA GLN A 160 -7.93 18.39 6.92
C GLN A 160 -7.83 18.72 5.42
N GLY A 161 -8.67 19.65 4.99
CA GLY A 161 -8.26 20.62 3.99
C GLY A 161 -7.05 21.38 4.48
N SER A 162 -5.88 20.78 4.34
CA SER A 162 -4.62 21.48 4.50
C SER A 162 -4.59 22.50 3.37
N THR A 163 -4.93 23.74 3.71
CA THR A 163 -4.50 24.90 2.96
C THR A 163 -2.97 24.98 3.11
N MET A 164 -2.24 24.02 2.51
CA MET A 164 -0.80 24.11 2.35
C MET A 164 -0.51 25.14 1.27
N ARG A 165 -0.77 26.41 1.60
CA ARG A 165 -0.35 27.58 0.83
C ARG A 165 1.02 28.01 1.35
N GLY A 166 2.06 27.35 0.84
CA GLY A 166 3.44 27.72 1.13
C GLY A 166 4.44 26.78 0.45
N GLY A 167 5.24 27.30 -0.48
CA GLY A 167 6.28 26.54 -1.18
C GLY A 167 6.33 26.83 -2.68
N ARG A 168 7.48 26.53 -3.31
CA ARG A 168 7.67 26.70 -4.76
C ARG A 168 6.92 25.58 -5.51
N PRO A 169 5.99 25.89 -6.45
CA PRO A 169 5.17 24.88 -7.14
C PRO A 169 6.00 23.79 -7.83
N VAL A 170 7.13 24.18 -8.43
CA VAL A 170 8.06 23.26 -9.09
C VAL A 170 8.61 22.22 -8.11
N MET A 171 8.83 22.61 -6.86
CA MET A 171 9.46 21.72 -5.88
C MET A 171 8.51 20.61 -5.42
N ASP A 172 7.20 20.85 -5.38
CA ASP A 172 6.23 19.80 -5.05
C ASP A 172 6.14 18.73 -6.16
N TRP A 173 6.24 19.14 -7.43
CA TRP A 173 6.36 18.20 -8.55
C TRP A 173 7.68 17.41 -8.49
N VAL A 174 8.80 18.09 -8.21
CA VAL A 174 10.11 17.42 -8.06
C VAL A 174 10.07 16.37 -6.95
N TRP A 175 9.55 16.70 -5.77
CA TRP A 175 9.45 15.74 -4.67
C TRP A 175 8.49 14.59 -4.97
N THR A 176 7.37 14.85 -5.64
CA THR A 176 6.45 13.79 -6.11
C THR A 176 7.17 12.83 -7.05
N LEU A 177 7.88 13.35 -8.06
CA LEU A 177 8.60 12.53 -9.03
C LEU A 177 9.77 11.76 -8.41
N LEU A 178 10.53 12.43 -7.53
CA LEU A 178 11.65 11.80 -6.82
C LEU A 178 11.16 10.71 -5.88
N GLY A 179 10.03 10.92 -5.18
CA GLY A 179 9.37 9.91 -4.37
C GLY A 179 8.95 8.71 -5.22
N LEU A 180 8.28 8.94 -6.35
CA LEU A 180 7.85 7.87 -7.26
C LEU A 180 9.03 7.05 -7.80
N VAL A 181 10.09 7.71 -8.28
CA VAL A 181 11.31 7.04 -8.75
C VAL A 181 11.98 6.27 -7.61
N GLY A 182 12.03 6.85 -6.42
CA GLY A 182 12.54 6.19 -5.22
C GLY A 182 11.75 4.94 -4.87
N THR A 183 10.43 4.98 -4.95
CA THR A 183 9.56 3.81 -4.70
C THR A 183 9.85 2.71 -5.70
N ILE A 184 10.00 3.05 -6.98
CA ILE A 184 10.37 2.07 -8.02
C ILE A 184 11.75 1.48 -7.74
N ALA A 185 12.77 2.30 -7.46
CA ALA A 185 14.12 1.82 -7.18
C ALA A 185 14.19 0.93 -5.94
N ALA A 186 13.52 1.33 -4.86
CA ALA A 186 13.47 0.55 -3.62
C ALA A 186 12.72 -0.77 -3.80
N ALA A 187 11.61 -0.76 -4.56
CA ALA A 187 10.86 -1.97 -4.87
C ALA A 187 11.70 -2.99 -5.64
N HIS A 188 12.64 -2.54 -6.51
CA HIS A 188 13.58 -3.44 -7.17
C HIS A 188 14.43 -4.21 -6.16
N VAL A 189 15.03 -3.50 -5.22
CA VAL A 189 15.86 -4.10 -4.17
C VAL A 189 15.03 -5.09 -3.33
N VAL A 190 13.81 -4.70 -2.94
CA VAL A 190 12.91 -5.56 -2.14
C VAL A 190 12.53 -6.83 -2.89
N VAL A 191 12.14 -6.73 -4.16
CA VAL A 191 11.74 -7.88 -4.98
C VAL A 191 12.91 -8.84 -5.13
N GLU A 192 14.06 -8.35 -5.58
CA GLU A 192 15.26 -9.16 -5.82
C GLU A 192 15.74 -9.86 -4.54
N SER A 193 15.89 -9.10 -3.45
CA SER A 193 16.31 -9.66 -2.16
C SER A 193 15.32 -10.71 -1.64
N SER A 194 14.01 -10.47 -1.78
CA SER A 194 12.99 -11.42 -1.29
C SER A 194 12.99 -12.72 -2.08
N ILE A 195 13.16 -12.64 -3.40
CA ILE A 195 13.25 -13.80 -4.29
C ILE A 195 14.48 -14.64 -3.93
N GLU A 196 15.64 -14.00 -3.75
CA GLU A 196 16.88 -14.71 -3.44
C GLU A 196 16.82 -15.38 -2.07
N ILE A 197 16.30 -14.69 -1.04
CA ILE A 197 16.04 -15.29 0.29
C ILE A 197 15.10 -16.50 0.13
N GLY A 198 14.03 -16.34 -0.64
CA GLY A 198 13.07 -17.42 -0.90
C GLY A 198 13.73 -18.62 -1.55
N ALA A 199 14.56 -18.41 -2.58
CA ALA A 199 15.27 -19.47 -3.28
C ALA A 199 16.25 -20.22 -2.36
N GLU A 200 16.99 -19.51 -1.51
CA GLU A 200 17.91 -20.13 -0.55
C GLU A 200 17.18 -20.93 0.55
N LEU A 201 16.00 -20.48 0.96
CA LEU A 201 15.17 -21.16 1.97
C LEU A 201 14.22 -22.23 1.37
N GLY A 202 14.22 -22.41 0.04
CA GLY A 202 13.33 -23.33 -0.66
C GLY A 202 11.84 -22.92 -0.63
N TRP A 203 11.56 -21.63 -0.44
CA TRP A 203 10.21 -21.08 -0.39
C TRP A 203 9.66 -20.79 -1.78
N THR A 204 8.35 -20.96 -1.93
CA THR A 204 7.66 -20.60 -3.16
C THR A 204 7.51 -19.08 -3.28
N GLY A 205 7.49 -18.56 -4.51
CA GLY A 205 7.30 -17.11 -4.75
C GLY A 205 6.03 -16.57 -4.09
N GLY A 206 4.94 -17.35 -4.09
CA GLY A 206 3.70 -16.98 -3.39
C GLY A 206 3.86 -16.88 -1.87
N PHE A 207 4.62 -17.78 -1.24
CA PHE A 207 4.88 -17.71 0.20
C PHE A 207 5.79 -16.53 0.54
N VAL A 208 6.83 -16.28 -0.26
CA VAL A 208 7.70 -15.10 -0.16
C VAL A 208 6.89 -13.81 -0.26
N GLY A 209 5.99 -13.74 -1.25
CA GLY A 209 5.06 -12.63 -1.43
C GLY A 209 4.17 -12.42 -0.22
N PHE A 210 3.54 -13.49 0.27
CA PHE A 210 2.61 -13.46 1.40
C PHE A 210 3.27 -13.07 2.73
N THR A 211 4.56 -13.33 2.89
CA THR A 211 5.28 -13.13 4.16
C THR A 211 6.25 -11.95 4.07
N LEU A 212 7.44 -12.15 3.52
CA LEU A 212 8.54 -11.18 3.52
C LEU A 212 8.13 -9.88 2.83
N VAL A 213 7.56 -10.00 1.64
CA VAL A 213 7.22 -8.84 0.81
C VAL A 213 6.06 -8.08 1.43
N ALA A 214 4.96 -8.76 1.71
CA ALA A 214 3.77 -8.18 2.31
C ALA A 214 4.05 -7.47 3.65
N VAL A 215 4.76 -8.14 4.56
CA VAL A 215 5.12 -7.51 5.84
C VAL A 215 5.98 -6.29 5.60
N GLY A 216 6.96 -6.37 4.69
CA GLY A 216 7.83 -5.25 4.37
C GLY A 216 7.05 -4.05 3.80
N THR A 217 6.19 -4.27 2.82
CA THR A 217 5.39 -3.20 2.21
C THR A 217 4.36 -2.59 3.16
N SER A 218 3.90 -3.32 4.18
CA SER A 218 2.96 -2.82 5.20
C SER A 218 3.62 -2.24 6.47
N LEU A 219 4.95 -2.22 6.57
CA LEU A 219 5.66 -1.60 7.69
C LEU A 219 5.40 -0.07 7.81
N PRO A 220 5.37 0.71 6.72
CA PRO A 220 5.06 2.15 6.81
C PRO A 220 3.69 2.40 7.45
N GLU A 221 2.69 1.61 7.11
CA GLU A 221 1.34 1.63 7.65
C GLU A 221 1.35 1.25 9.14
N LEU A 222 2.08 0.20 9.52
CA LEU A 222 2.25 -0.17 10.92
C LEU A 222 2.84 0.96 11.75
N VAL A 223 3.91 1.59 11.25
CA VAL A 223 4.60 2.69 11.94
C VAL A 223 3.69 3.91 12.06
N THR A 224 3.00 4.29 10.98
CA THR A 224 2.10 5.45 10.99
C THR A 224 0.91 5.22 11.92
N ALA A 225 0.28 4.02 11.88
CA ALA A 225 -0.80 3.64 12.79
C ALA A 225 -0.35 3.61 14.26
N ALA A 226 0.84 3.08 14.55
CA ALA A 226 1.39 3.06 15.90
C ALA A 226 1.71 4.48 16.42
N VAL A 227 2.24 5.37 15.57
CA VAL A 227 2.51 6.77 15.94
C VAL A 227 1.21 7.53 16.20
N ALA A 228 0.19 7.32 15.35
CA ALA A 228 -1.13 7.91 15.52
C ALA A 228 -1.78 7.46 16.84
N ALA A 229 -1.73 6.15 17.12
CA ALA A 229 -2.23 5.57 18.36
C ALA A 229 -1.53 6.10 19.60
N ARG A 230 -0.19 6.20 19.57
CA ARG A 230 0.60 6.78 20.66
C ARG A 230 0.21 8.24 20.95
N ARG A 231 -0.24 8.98 19.94
CA ARG A 231 -0.67 10.38 20.06
C ARG A 231 -2.16 10.52 20.38
N HIS A 232 -2.89 9.42 20.55
CA HIS A 232 -4.35 9.41 20.70
C HIS A 232 -5.09 10.12 19.56
N GLN A 233 -4.53 10.04 18.34
CA GLN A 233 -5.09 10.58 17.11
C GLN A 233 -5.58 9.42 16.26
N TRP A 234 -6.89 9.11 16.35
CA TRP A 234 -7.47 7.87 15.82
C TRP A 234 -8.33 8.05 14.55
N GLY A 235 -8.43 9.29 14.04
CA GLY A 235 -9.20 9.67 12.86
C GLY A 235 -8.31 10.18 11.73
#